data_AF-A0A536GMC3-F1
#
_entry.id   AF-A0A536GMC3-F1
#
_cell.length_a   1.000
_cell.length_b   1.000
_cell.length_c   1.000
_cell.angle_alpha   90.00
_cell.angle_beta   90.00
_cell.angle_gamma   90.00
#
_symmetry.space_group_name_H-M   'P 1'
#
loop_
_entity.id
_entity.type
_entity.pdbx_description
1 polymer ?
#
loop_
_entity_poly.entity_id
_entity_poly.type
_entity_poly.pdbx_seq_one_letter_code
_entity_poly.pdbx_strand_id
1 'polypeptide(L)'
;MHVCQSAAPNDHIFYRPFQESGPFFPLFQRIDAHYRFIGNVGSTCYLETDRHAPRGCILAIDLVSPECKRWRLILPEQEDSIAFST
;
A
#
# COMPACT_ATOMS: atom_id res chain seq x y z
N MET A 1 -2.07 -10.76 10.41
CA MET A 1 -2.91 -9.81 9.67
C MET A 1 -3.38 -10.47 8.39
N HIS A 2 -4.63 -10.29 7.96
CA HIS A 2 -5.13 -10.82 6.69
C HIS A 2 -5.42 -9.63 5.76
N VAL A 3 -4.88 -9.68 4.54
CA VAL A 3 -5.09 -8.69 3.48
C VAL A 3 -5.71 -9.41 2.29
N CYS A 4 -6.77 -8.85 1.71
CA CYS A 4 -7.43 -9.39 0.52
C CYS A 4 -7.46 -8.32 -0.56
N GLN A 5 -7.04 -8.70 -1.78
CA GLN A 5 -7.04 -7.87 -2.98
C GLN A 5 -8.11 -8.37 -3.95
N SER A 6 -8.73 -7.48 -4.73
CA SER A 6 -9.83 -7.83 -5.65
C SER A 6 -9.59 -7.19 -7.02
N ALA A 7 -9.16 -8.00 -7.99
CA ALA A 7 -8.64 -7.61 -9.32
C ALA A 7 -9.64 -6.96 -10.31
N ALA A 8 -10.54 -6.11 -9.82
CA ALA A 8 -11.34 -5.20 -10.64
C ALA A 8 -10.48 -4.00 -11.08
N PRO A 9 -10.84 -3.27 -12.15
CA PRO A 9 -10.11 -2.08 -12.61
C PRO A 9 -9.90 -1.01 -11.52
N ASN A 10 -10.70 -1.05 -10.44
CA ASN A 10 -10.51 -0.28 -9.22
C ASN A 10 -10.26 -1.23 -8.03
N ASP A 11 -9.02 -1.68 -7.89
CA ASP A 11 -8.60 -2.70 -6.93
C ASP A 11 -8.60 -2.17 -5.47
N HIS A 12 -9.58 -2.59 -4.65
CA HIS A 12 -9.71 -2.16 -3.26
C HIS A 12 -8.89 -3.05 -2.32
N ILE A 13 -8.10 -2.42 -1.45
CA ILE A 13 -7.35 -3.12 -0.41
C ILE A 13 -8.12 -3.04 0.90
N PHE A 14 -8.40 -4.22 1.45
CA PHE A 14 -9.06 -4.39 2.72
C PHE A 14 -8.11 -5.03 3.72
N TYR A 15 -8.15 -4.57 4.98
CA TYR A 15 -7.34 -5.15 6.04
C TYR A 15 -8.19 -5.46 7.27
N ARG A 16 -7.74 -6.47 8.03
CA ARG A 16 -8.32 -6.86 9.31
C ARG A 16 -7.22 -7.15 10.35
N PRO A 17 -7.30 -6.58 11.57
CA PRO A 17 -6.43 -6.96 12.68
C PRO A 17 -6.55 -8.46 13.01
N PHE A 18 -5.45 -9.09 13.44
CA PHE A 18 -5.46 -10.53 13.74
C PHE A 18 -6.21 -10.88 15.04
N GLN A 19 -6.29 -9.94 15.98
CA GLN A 19 -6.92 -10.17 17.28
C GLN A 19 -8.45 -9.99 17.28
N GLU A 20 -9.04 -9.52 16.19
CA GLU A 20 -10.48 -9.28 16.12
C GLU A 20 -11.08 -9.95 14.88
N SER A 21 -12.04 -10.85 15.07
CA SER A 21 -12.90 -11.38 14.00
C SER A 21 -13.93 -10.34 13.52
N GLY A 22 -13.51 -9.08 13.42
CA GLY A 22 -14.34 -7.96 12.99
C GLY A 22 -14.47 -7.85 11.47
N PRO A 23 -15.27 -6.88 10.99
CA PRO A 23 -15.40 -6.58 9.58
C PRO A 23 -14.07 -6.10 8.97
N PHE A 24 -13.89 -6.31 7.67
CA PHE A 24 -12.77 -5.76 6.93
C PHE A 24 -12.94 -4.25 6.76
N PHE A 25 -11.86 -3.50 6.99
CA PHE A 25 -11.86 -2.05 6.79
C PHE A 25 -11.20 -1.70 5.45
N PRO A 26 -11.81 -0.82 4.63
CA PRO A 26 -11.17 -0.31 3.43
C PRO A 26 -9.96 0.54 3.83
N LEU A 27 -8.80 0.24 3.27
CA LEU A 27 -7.57 0.98 3.55
C LEU A 27 -7.62 2.39 2.94
N PHE A 28 -8.35 2.56 1.84
CA PHE A 28 -8.56 3.83 1.16
C PHE A 28 -10.02 3.94 0.72
N GLN A 29 -10.60 5.13 0.85
CA GLN A 29 -11.99 5.39 0.43
C GLN A 29 -12.11 5.67 -1.08
N ARG A 30 -11.02 6.08 -1.73
CA ARG A 30 -10.99 6.40 -3.16
C ARG A 30 -9.77 5.75 -3.80
N ILE A 31 -10.03 4.98 -4.86
CA ILE A 31 -8.99 4.44 -5.72
C ILE A 31 -8.79 5.44 -6.84
N ASP A 32 -7.74 6.23 -6.71
CA ASP A 32 -7.34 7.23 -7.69
C ASP A 32 -6.09 6.82 -8.50
N ALA A 33 -5.51 5.66 -8.18
CA ALA A 33 -4.34 5.07 -8.85
C ALA A 33 -4.32 3.54 -8.60
N HIS A 34 -3.37 2.83 -9.19
CA HIS A 34 -3.12 1.44 -8.81
C HIS A 34 -2.39 1.40 -7.46
N TYR A 35 -2.81 0.45 -6.62
CA TYR A 35 -2.15 0.17 -5.35
C TYR A 35 -1.90 -1.33 -5.26
N ARG A 36 -0.65 -1.72 -5.05
CA ARG A 36 -0.24 -3.11 -4.91
C ARG A 36 0.38 -3.33 -3.55
N PHE A 37 -0.16 -4.27 -2.79
CA PHE A 37 0.39 -4.65 -1.49
C PHE A 37 1.70 -5.43 -1.69
N ILE A 38 2.78 -4.94 -1.09
CA ILE A 38 4.11 -5.59 -1.13
C ILE A 38 4.28 -6.48 0.09
N GLY A 39 3.95 -5.96 1.27
CA GLY A 39 4.14 -6.65 2.55
C GLY A 39 3.98 -5.69 3.73
N ASN A 40 4.15 -6.21 4.95
CA ASN A 40 4.10 -5.41 6.17
C ASN A 40 5.22 -5.80 7.14
N VAL A 41 5.73 -4.82 7.87
CA VAL A 41 6.68 -5.01 8.97
C VAL A 41 6.04 -4.45 10.24
N GLY A 42 5.65 -5.34 11.16
CA GLY A 42 4.86 -4.97 12.33
C GLY A 42 3.54 -4.32 11.93
N SER A 43 3.31 -3.08 12.38
CA SER A 43 2.12 -2.28 12.08
C SER A 43 2.24 -1.43 10.80
N THR A 44 3.39 -1.45 10.12
CA THR A 44 3.62 -0.66 8.91
C THR A 44 3.45 -1.53 7.66
N CYS A 45 2.51 -1.18 6.79
CA CYS A 45 2.30 -1.79 5.48
C CYS A 45 3.02 -1.00 4.39
N TYR A 46 3.63 -1.72 3.45
CA TYR A 46 4.27 -1.18 2.26
C TYR A 46 3.41 -1.46 1.04
N LEU A 47 3.14 -0.40 0.28
CA LEU A 47 2.28 -0.41 -0.88
C LEU A 47 3.00 0.27 -2.03
N GLU A 48 3.00 -0.37 -3.18
CA GLU A 48 3.42 0.24 -4.43
C GLU A 48 2.23 0.99 -5.03
N THR A 49 2.44 2.20 -5.54
CA THR A 49 1.43 2.96 -6.28
C THR A 49 2.05 3.79 -7.40
N ASP A 50 1.31 3.97 -8.49
CA ASP A 50 1.64 4.93 -9.55
C ASP A 50 1.04 6.32 -9.32
N ARG A 51 0.38 6.53 -8.17
CA ARG A 51 -0.26 7.81 -7.82
C ARG A 51 0.76 8.95 -7.84
N HIS A 52 0.64 9.83 -8.84
CA HIS A 52 1.58 10.93 -9.10
C HIS A 52 3.04 10.49 -9.41
N ALA A 53 3.25 9.22 -9.72
CA ALA A 53 4.56 8.64 -10.04
C ALA A 53 4.42 7.58 -11.13
N PRO A 54 4.48 7.93 -12.43
CA PRO A 54 4.22 6.99 -13.54
C PRO A 54 5.17 5.78 -13.59
N ARG A 55 6.37 5.84 -13.01
CA ARG A 55 7.27 4.67 -12.86
C ARG A 55 7.03 3.86 -11.58
N GLY A 56 6.04 4.21 -10.77
CA GLY A 56 5.72 3.57 -9.49
C GLY A 56 6.55 4.14 -8.33
N CYS A 57 5.94 4.21 -7.16
CA CYS A 57 6.56 4.61 -5.91
C CYS A 57 6.10 3.73 -4.75
N ILE A 58 6.86 3.68 -3.65
CA ILE A 58 6.52 2.87 -2.48
C ILE A 58 6.11 3.78 -1.33
N LEU A 59 4.91 3.54 -0.83
CA LEU A 59 4.31 4.19 0.34
C LEU A 59 4.34 3.24 1.54
N ALA A 60 4.68 3.77 2.70
CA ALA A 60 4.46 3.13 3.99
C ALA A 60 3.24 3.72 4.68
N ILE A 61 2.32 2.85 5.06
CA ILE A 61 1.10 3.18 5.80
C ILE A 61 1.16 2.52 7.16
N ASP A 62 0.93 3.30 8.22
CA ASP A 62 0.74 2.76 9.55
C ASP A 62 -0.71 2.31 9.75
N LEU A 63 -0.90 1.04 10.11
CA LEU A 63 -2.22 0.44 10.27
C LEU A 63 -2.95 0.87 11.54
N VAL A 64 -2.22 1.39 12.53
CA VAL A 64 -2.81 2.00 13.74
C VAL A 64 -3.35 3.39 13.41
N SER A 65 -2.86 4.01 12.33
CA SER A 65 -3.31 5.33 11.86
C SER A 65 -3.29 5.41 10.32
N PRO A 66 -4.28 4.80 9.64
CA PRO A 66 -4.30 4.64 8.18
C PRO A 66 -4.62 5.93 7.40
N GLU A 67 -4.70 7.08 8.06
CA GLU A 67 -5.03 8.36 7.46
C GLU A 67 -4.05 8.73 6.32
N CYS A 68 -4.57 9.10 5.14
CA CYS A 68 -3.75 9.44 3.95
C CYS A 68 -2.68 10.50 4.24
N LYS A 69 -2.93 11.40 5.19
CA LYS A 69 -1.99 12.46 5.59
C LYS A 69 -0.71 11.94 6.26
N ARG A 70 -0.73 10.70 6.78
CA ARG A 70 0.42 10.07 7.47
C ARG A 70 1.20 9.10 6.60
N TRP A 71 0.80 8.94 5.34
CA TRP A 71 1.52 8.08 4.42
C TRP A 71 2.92 8.64 4.20
N ARG A 72 3.92 7.79 4.40
CA ARG A 72 5.32 8.15 4.18
C ARG A 72 5.75 7.60 2.84
N LEU A 73 6.25 8.46 1.96
CA LEU A 73 6.93 8.05 0.75
C LEU A 73 8.29 7.46 1.16
N ILE A 74 8.45 6.15 0.97
CA ILE A 74 9.68 5.43 1.34
C ILE A 74 10.66 5.45 0.19
N LEU A 75 10.16 5.17 -1.02
CA LEU A 75 10.95 5.23 -2.24
C LEU A 75 10.19 6.11 -3.23
N PRO A 76 10.69 7.34 -3.50
CA PRO A 76 10.18 8.13 -4.60
C PRO A 76 10.45 7.41 -5.92
N GLU A 77 9.75 7.83 -6.96
CA GLU A 77 10.02 7.43 -8.34
C GLU A 77 11.52 7.57 -8.63
N GLN A 78 12.23 6.46 -8.80
CA GLN A 78 13.65 6.50 -9.15
C GLN A 78 13.78 6.62 -10.67
N GLU A 79 14.59 7.58 -11.12
CA GLU A 79 15.04 7.62 -12.52
C GLU A 79 16.06 6.51 -12.80
N ASP A 80 16.72 6.02 -11.75
CA ASP A 80 17.76 5.01 -11.85
C ASP A 80 17.20 3.60 -11.67
N SER A 81 17.26 2.84 -12.75
CA SER A 81 17.08 1.40 -12.77
C SER A 81 18.01 0.76 -11.73
N ILE A 82 17.48 -0.09 -10.84
CA ILE A 82 18.31 -0.99 -10.04
C ILE A 82 19.03 -1.93 -11.01
N ALA A 83 20.23 -1.53 -11.44
CA ALA A 83 21.17 -2.42 -12.07
C ALA A 83 21.66 -3.37 -10.97
N PHE A 84 21.12 -4.58 -10.94
CA PHE A 84 21.75 -5.68 -10.22
C PHE A 84 23.11 -5.90 -10.87
N SER A 85 24.18 -5.42 -10.24
CA SER A 85 25.54 -5.66 -10.68
C SER A 85 26.19 -6.57 -9.65
N THR A 86 26.24 -7.87 -9.96
CA THR A 86 27.37 -8.78 -9.77
C THR A 86 27.02 -10.11 -10.43
#